data_AF-A0AA39AGL8-F1
#
_entry.id   AF-A0AA39AGL8-F1
#
_cell.length_a   1.000
_cell.length_b   1.000
_cell.length_c   1.000
_cell.angle_alpha   90.00
_cell.angle_beta   90.00
_cell.angle_gamma   90.00
#
_symmetry.space_group_name_H-M   'P 1'
#
loop_
_entity.id
_entity.type
_entity.pdbx_description
1 polymer ?
#
loop_
_entity_poly.entity_id
_entity_poly.type
_entity_poly.pdbx_seq_one_letter_code
_entity_poly.pdbx_strand_id
1 'polypeptide(L)'
;MYGDCQVLTSMGGNVVSSDSLFSSPIRNPNFNFMSSMGGPFHAFSSIIPKEESGLLRGKDEMESGSGSEHIEGVSGNEQENEQQPKKKRYHRHTARQIQEMEALFKECPHPDDKQRMKLSQELGLKPRQVKFWFQNRRTQMKAQQDRADNVILRAENENLKNENYRLQAALRSVICPNCGGPAMLGEIAFDEQQLRIENARLKEELDRVCCLASRYSGRPIQGIGPPPPLLAPSLDLDMSIYARNFPEPMANCTDMIPVPLMPESSHFPEGGLVLEEEKSLALELAISSVDELVKMCQLGEPLWIRSNENGKEVLNVEEYGRMFPWPMNLKQHQSEFRTEATRDSAVVIMNSINLVDAFLDAMKWMELFPSIISRAKTVQVLSGVSGHANGSLHLMYAELQILSPLVPTRETHFLRYCQQNVEEGTWAIVDFPIDSFHDNLQPSVPRYRRRPSGCIIQDMPNGYSRVTWVEHADIEEKPVHQIFHHYVNSGMAFGATRWLAVLQRQCERVASLMARNISDLGVIPSPEARKNLMNLAQRMIRTFSVNISTSSGQSWTALSDSSDDTVRITTRKITEPGQPNGVILSAVSTTWLPHPHYHVFDLLRDERRRAQV
;
A
#
# COMPACT_ATOMS: atom_id res chain seq x y z
N MET A 1 33.22 -8.59 53.03
CA MET A 1 33.84 -7.36 53.52
C MET A 1 33.12 -6.20 52.86
N TYR A 2 32.41 -5.42 53.68
CA TYR A 2 31.68 -4.23 53.28
C TYR A 2 32.62 -3.17 52.69
N GLY A 3 32.10 -2.38 51.74
CA GLY A 3 32.76 -1.22 51.18
C GLY A 3 31.71 -0.24 50.65
N ASP A 4 31.02 0.43 51.57
CA ASP A 4 30.25 1.66 51.32
C ASP A 4 31.19 2.89 51.36
N CYS A 5 30.64 4.02 50.87
CA CYS A 5 31.06 5.42 51.09
C CYS A 5 32.09 5.98 50.08
N GLN A 6 31.95 7.16 49.44
CA GLN A 6 31.24 8.39 49.79
C GLN A 6 30.80 9.22 48.56
N VAL A 7 29.70 9.93 48.77
CA VAL A 7 29.19 11.08 47.99
C VAL A 7 30.10 12.30 48.18
N LEU A 8 30.39 13.04 47.11
CA LEU A 8 30.95 14.39 47.17
C LEU A 8 30.03 15.36 46.43
N THR A 9 29.25 16.10 47.22
CA THR A 9 28.52 17.31 46.86
C THR A 9 29.49 18.48 46.70
N SER A 10 29.42 19.18 45.56
CA SER A 10 29.93 20.54 45.42
C SER A 10 28.81 21.42 44.87
N MET A 11 28.24 22.23 45.76
CA MET A 11 27.34 23.35 45.47
C MET A 11 28.20 24.57 45.11
N GLY A 12 27.98 25.12 43.92
CA GLY A 12 28.36 26.48 43.54
C GLY A 12 27.17 27.10 42.83
N GLY A 13 26.31 27.75 43.62
CA GLY A 13 25.05 28.32 43.14
C GLY A 13 25.25 29.59 42.31
N ASN A 14 24.43 29.73 41.27
CA ASN A 14 23.90 31.02 40.83
C ASN A 14 22.41 30.80 40.52
N VAL A 15 21.57 31.24 41.45
CA VAL A 15 20.12 31.24 41.35
C VAL A 15 19.70 32.47 40.57
N VAL A 16 19.03 32.27 39.44
CA VAL A 16 18.05 33.24 38.91
C VAL A 16 16.80 32.46 38.56
N SER A 17 15.71 32.77 39.26
CA SER A 17 14.37 32.29 38.95
C SER A 17 13.78 33.12 37.81
N SER A 18 13.17 32.45 36.84
CA SER A 18 12.09 33.05 36.05
C SER A 18 11.05 31.98 35.76
N ASP A 19 10.23 31.73 36.79
CA ASP A 19 8.83 31.37 36.62
C ASP A 19 8.12 32.48 35.83
N SER A 20 8.23 32.41 34.51
CA SER A 20 7.28 33.02 33.58
C SER A 20 7.71 32.59 32.18
N LEU A 21 7.01 31.62 31.61
CA LEU A 21 6.59 31.55 30.20
C LEU A 21 5.95 30.17 29.98
N PHE A 22 4.69 30.18 29.54
CA PHE A 22 3.81 29.03 29.25
C PHE A 22 3.04 28.42 30.43
N SER A 23 2.23 29.25 31.09
CA SER A 23 0.92 28.79 31.60
C SER A 23 -0.18 29.28 30.66
N SER A 24 -0.84 28.36 29.95
CA SER A 24 -2.24 28.49 29.50
C SER A 24 -2.80 27.11 29.15
N PRO A 25 -4.02 26.76 29.58
CA PRO A 25 -4.61 25.46 29.36
C PRO A 25 -5.37 25.45 28.03
N ILE A 26 -4.80 24.81 26.99
CA ILE A 26 -5.56 24.53 25.76
C ILE A 26 -6.40 23.27 26.01
N ARG A 27 -7.65 23.48 26.46
CA ARG A 27 -8.72 22.47 26.32
C ARG A 27 -9.01 22.31 24.83
N ASN A 28 -8.73 21.13 24.30
CA ASN A 28 -9.01 20.75 22.92
C ASN A 28 -10.42 20.11 22.85
N PRO A 29 -11.43 20.67 22.14
CA PRO A 29 -12.78 20.10 22.11
C PRO A 29 -12.96 18.92 21.14
N ASN A 30 -11.97 18.59 20.32
CA ASN A 30 -12.17 17.69 19.17
C ASN A 30 -11.86 16.21 19.40
N PHE A 31 -11.56 15.78 20.63
CA PHE A 31 -11.34 14.35 20.94
C PHE A 31 -12.59 13.58 21.39
N ASN A 32 -13.77 14.22 21.45
CA ASN A 32 -15.02 13.55 21.81
C ASN A 32 -15.81 12.96 20.63
N PHE A 33 -15.28 12.98 19.40
CA PHE A 33 -16.04 12.50 18.24
C PHE A 33 -16.02 10.97 18.04
N MET A 34 -15.19 10.22 18.77
CA MET A 34 -15.11 8.75 18.60
C MET A 34 -16.00 7.93 19.55
N SER A 35 -16.70 8.56 20.49
CA SER A 35 -17.52 7.85 21.48
C SER A 35 -19.02 7.76 21.15
N SER A 36 -19.47 8.07 19.92
CA SER A 36 -20.92 8.06 19.60
C SER A 36 -21.37 7.24 18.38
N MET A 37 -20.52 6.48 17.67
CA MET A 37 -20.99 5.56 16.62
C MET A 37 -21.24 4.13 17.12
N GLY A 38 -21.99 4.02 18.22
CA GLY A 38 -22.58 2.76 18.68
C GLY A 38 -24.10 2.81 18.52
N GLY A 39 -24.61 2.49 17.34
CA GLY A 39 -26.05 2.38 17.07
C GLY A 39 -26.38 2.53 15.58
N PRO A 40 -27.29 1.70 15.03
CA PRO A 40 -27.61 1.72 13.60
C PRO A 40 -28.44 2.97 13.32
N PHE A 41 -28.33 3.59 12.14
CA PHE A 41 -29.49 4.07 11.39
C PHE A 41 -29.14 4.82 10.09
N HIS A 42 -29.90 4.42 9.07
CA HIS A 42 -30.58 5.20 8.04
C HIS A 42 -29.79 6.03 7.02
N ALA A 43 -29.99 5.57 5.78
CA ALA A 43 -29.86 6.31 4.54
C ALA A 43 -30.45 7.72 4.64
N PHE A 44 -29.71 8.70 4.11
CA PHE A 44 -30.25 10.02 3.83
C PHE A 44 -30.33 10.30 2.34
N SER A 45 -31.46 10.92 2.04
CA SER A 45 -32.11 11.17 0.77
C SER A 45 -31.38 12.20 -0.09
N SER A 46 -31.48 12.00 -1.41
CA SER A 46 -31.08 12.93 -2.46
C SER A 46 -31.81 14.27 -2.34
N ILE A 47 -31.06 15.38 -2.40
CA ILE A 47 -31.61 16.72 -2.55
C ILE A 47 -31.45 17.14 -4.02
N ILE A 48 -32.58 17.24 -4.71
CA ILE A 48 -32.76 17.85 -6.02
C ILE A 48 -33.12 19.32 -5.83
N PRO A 49 -32.53 20.26 -6.57
CA PRO A 49 -33.18 21.54 -6.86
C PRO A 49 -33.86 21.50 -8.24
N LYS A 50 -35.13 21.92 -8.25
CA LYS A 50 -36.03 22.03 -9.41
C LYS A 50 -35.58 23.12 -10.40
N GLU A 51 -35.96 22.88 -11.65
CA GLU A 51 -35.90 23.80 -12.79
C GLU A 51 -36.64 25.13 -12.52
N GLU A 52 -36.11 26.22 -13.10
CA GLU A 52 -36.91 27.37 -13.50
C GLU A 52 -36.58 27.72 -14.96
N SER A 53 -37.63 27.86 -15.75
CA SER A 53 -37.65 28.00 -17.20
C SER A 53 -37.50 29.48 -17.58
N GLY A 54 -36.50 29.80 -18.39
CA GLY A 54 -36.28 31.14 -18.94
C GLY A 54 -35.79 31.07 -20.38
N LEU A 55 -36.72 31.25 -21.31
CA LEU A 55 -36.55 31.23 -22.76
C LEU A 55 -35.76 32.46 -23.25
N LEU A 56 -34.55 32.31 -23.80
CA LEU A 56 -34.04 33.24 -24.83
C LEU A 56 -33.12 32.53 -25.83
N ARG A 57 -33.50 32.73 -27.09
CA ARG A 57 -33.03 32.14 -28.35
C ARG A 57 -31.84 32.95 -28.87
N GLY A 58 -30.70 32.29 -29.09
CA GLY A 58 -29.54 32.85 -29.80
C GLY A 58 -28.92 31.78 -30.68
N LYS A 59 -29.05 31.96 -32.00
CA LYS A 59 -28.32 31.20 -33.03
C LYS A 59 -26.81 31.38 -32.80
N ASP A 60 -26.04 30.33 -33.00
CA ASP A 60 -24.81 30.41 -33.81
C ASP A 60 -24.44 29.01 -34.30
N GLU A 61 -24.53 28.83 -35.61
CA GLU A 61 -23.98 27.72 -36.39
C GLU A 61 -22.49 28.02 -36.62
N MET A 62 -21.60 27.06 -36.36
CA MET A 62 -20.25 27.08 -36.96
C MET A 62 -19.81 25.67 -37.34
N GLU A 63 -19.60 25.51 -38.64
CA GLU A 63 -19.11 24.34 -39.36
C GLU A 63 -17.71 23.92 -38.90
N SER A 64 -17.50 22.61 -38.70
CA SER A 64 -16.17 22.01 -38.65
C SER A 64 -15.78 21.53 -40.05
N GLY A 65 -15.05 22.37 -40.79
CA GLY A 65 -14.34 21.99 -42.01
C GLY A 65 -12.98 21.37 -41.68
N SER A 66 -12.79 20.10 -42.04
CA SER A 66 -11.49 19.41 -42.00
C SER A 66 -10.85 19.53 -43.38
N GLY A 67 -10.00 20.54 -43.58
CA GLY A 67 -9.18 20.71 -44.78
C GLY A 67 -7.83 20.01 -44.63
N SER A 68 -7.57 19.01 -45.48
CA SER A 68 -6.24 18.42 -45.68
C SER A 68 -5.63 19.08 -46.91
N GLU A 69 -4.54 19.81 -46.73
CA GLU A 69 -3.77 20.43 -47.81
C GLU A 69 -2.82 19.39 -48.44
N HIS A 70 -2.90 19.19 -49.75
CA HIS A 70 -1.76 18.75 -50.55
C HIS A 70 -1.88 19.24 -52.00
N ILE A 71 -1.18 20.35 -52.25
CA ILE A 71 -0.47 20.84 -53.45
C ILE A 71 -0.91 20.31 -54.83
N GLU A 72 -1.32 21.25 -55.70
CA GLU A 72 -1.64 21.11 -57.11
C GLU A 72 -0.41 20.90 -58.03
N GLY A 73 -0.63 20.26 -59.18
CA GLY A 73 0.36 20.15 -60.26
C GLY A 73 -0.15 19.51 -61.57
N VAL A 74 -0.90 20.28 -62.35
CA VAL A 74 -0.83 20.43 -63.84
C VAL A 74 -1.17 19.26 -64.79
N SER A 75 -2.29 19.47 -65.52
CA SER A 75 -2.55 19.36 -66.98
C SER A 75 -2.47 18.03 -67.77
N GLY A 76 -3.55 17.74 -68.54
CA GLY A 76 -3.45 17.10 -69.85
C GLY A 76 -4.54 16.08 -70.24
N ASN A 77 -5.56 16.58 -70.96
CA ASN A 77 -6.42 15.99 -72.01
C ASN A 77 -6.82 14.48 -72.12
N GLU A 78 -8.10 14.36 -72.53
CA GLU A 78 -8.70 13.41 -73.50
C GLU A 78 -9.44 12.15 -73.02
N GLN A 79 -10.52 11.90 -73.76
CA GLN A 79 -11.66 11.02 -73.50
C GLN A 79 -11.26 9.54 -73.61
N GLU A 80 -11.79 8.69 -72.72
CA GLU A 80 -12.52 7.49 -73.12
C GLU A 80 -13.20 6.80 -71.92
N ASN A 81 -14.28 6.12 -72.26
CA ASN A 81 -15.30 5.49 -71.44
C ASN A 81 -14.77 4.20 -70.80
N GLU A 82 -14.82 4.04 -69.47
CA GLU A 82 -15.11 2.75 -68.79
C GLU A 82 -15.20 2.86 -67.24
N GLN A 83 -16.41 2.67 -66.73
CA GLN A 83 -16.78 2.02 -65.45
C GLN A 83 -16.11 2.50 -64.15
N GLN A 84 -16.66 3.57 -63.55
CA GLN A 84 -16.42 3.88 -62.13
C GLN A 84 -17.18 2.90 -61.19
N PRO A 85 -16.54 2.34 -60.14
CA PRO A 85 -17.20 1.49 -59.17
C PRO A 85 -18.14 2.32 -58.29
N LYS A 86 -19.43 1.95 -58.25
CA LYS A 86 -20.46 2.56 -57.42
C LYS A 86 -19.99 2.67 -55.96
N LYS A 87 -19.72 3.88 -55.48
CA LYS A 87 -19.55 4.16 -54.04
C LYS A 87 -20.80 3.64 -53.32
N LYS A 88 -20.63 2.61 -52.48
CA LYS A 88 -21.69 2.06 -51.62
C LYS A 88 -22.25 3.20 -50.75
N ARG A 89 -23.47 3.64 -51.06
CA ARG A 89 -24.20 4.65 -50.30
C ARG A 89 -24.49 4.05 -48.92
N TYR A 90 -23.74 4.44 -47.90
CA TYR A 90 -23.98 4.00 -46.52
C TYR A 90 -25.40 4.43 -46.12
N HIS A 91 -26.24 3.46 -45.75
CA HIS A 91 -27.60 3.74 -45.30
C HIS A 91 -27.53 4.38 -43.90
N ARG A 92 -27.88 5.66 -43.80
CA ARG A 92 -27.95 6.38 -42.52
C ARG A 92 -29.18 5.89 -41.74
N HIS A 93 -29.03 5.74 -40.42
CA HIS A 93 -30.13 5.42 -39.52
C HIS A 93 -31.19 6.54 -39.53
N THR A 94 -32.47 6.17 -39.43
CA THR A 94 -33.57 7.15 -39.35
C THR A 94 -33.60 7.83 -37.97
N ALA A 95 -34.25 8.99 -37.86
CA ALA A 95 -34.37 9.70 -36.59
C ALA A 95 -35.02 8.83 -35.50
N ARG A 96 -36.07 8.07 -35.86
CA ARG A 96 -36.71 7.10 -34.96
C ARG A 96 -35.74 6.01 -34.50
N GLN A 97 -34.95 5.44 -35.41
CA GLN A 97 -33.95 4.42 -35.05
C GLN A 97 -32.90 4.97 -34.08
N ILE A 98 -32.43 6.21 -34.30
CA ILE A 98 -31.47 6.86 -33.41
C ILE A 98 -32.10 7.11 -32.04
N GLN A 99 -33.33 7.63 -31.98
CA GLN A 99 -34.02 7.94 -30.74
C GLN A 99 -34.20 6.71 -29.84
N GLU A 100 -34.62 5.58 -30.41
CA GLU A 100 -34.80 4.33 -29.66
C GLU A 100 -33.46 3.74 -29.18
N MET A 101 -32.42 3.80 -30.03
CA MET A 101 -31.07 3.40 -29.61
C MET A 101 -30.50 4.33 -28.53
N GLU A 102 -30.78 5.64 -28.58
CA GLU A 102 -30.40 6.61 -27.56
C GLU A 102 -31.17 6.43 -26.26
N ALA A 103 -32.47 6.09 -26.32
CA ALA A 103 -33.29 5.79 -25.16
C ALA A 103 -32.72 4.59 -24.39
N LEU A 104 -32.46 3.48 -25.09
CA LEU A 104 -31.84 2.30 -24.47
C LEU A 104 -30.42 2.60 -23.98
N PHE A 105 -29.64 3.42 -24.69
CA PHE A 105 -28.29 3.80 -24.26
C PHE A 105 -28.26 4.57 -22.95
N LYS A 106 -29.28 5.43 -22.70
CA LYS A 106 -29.40 6.15 -21.42
C LYS A 106 -29.63 5.22 -20.23
N GLU A 107 -30.37 4.13 -20.45
CA GLU A 107 -30.66 3.13 -19.41
C GLU A 107 -29.54 2.09 -19.29
N CYS A 108 -28.98 1.65 -20.42
CA CYS A 108 -27.96 0.62 -20.49
C CYS A 108 -26.95 0.91 -21.63
N PRO A 109 -25.79 1.53 -21.32
CA PRO A 109 -24.73 1.81 -22.30
C PRO A 109 -24.06 0.55 -22.89
N HIS A 110 -24.23 -0.60 -22.24
CA HIS A 110 -23.64 -1.90 -22.60
C HIS A 110 -24.73 -2.99 -22.70
N PRO A 111 -25.63 -2.92 -23.71
CA PRO A 111 -26.70 -3.89 -23.84
C PRO A 111 -26.16 -5.30 -24.17
N ASP A 112 -26.75 -6.30 -23.53
CA ASP A 112 -26.43 -7.72 -23.73
C ASP A 112 -26.92 -8.23 -25.11
N ASP A 113 -26.57 -9.46 -25.49
CA ASP A 113 -26.98 -10.00 -26.79
C ASP A 113 -28.49 -10.11 -26.97
N LYS A 114 -29.24 -10.39 -25.90
CA LYS A 114 -30.69 -10.55 -25.95
C LYS A 114 -31.38 -9.21 -26.18
N GLN A 115 -30.93 -8.17 -25.49
CA GLN A 115 -31.38 -6.79 -25.64
C GLN A 115 -31.02 -6.24 -27.03
N ARG A 116 -29.81 -6.51 -27.53
CA ARG A 116 -29.41 -6.15 -28.90
C ARG A 116 -30.29 -6.84 -29.95
N MET A 117 -30.61 -8.12 -29.76
CA MET A 117 -31.47 -8.87 -30.68
C MET A 117 -32.90 -8.32 -30.67
N LYS A 118 -33.47 -8.03 -29.50
CA LYS A 118 -34.79 -7.40 -29.37
C LYS A 118 -34.84 -6.05 -30.07
N LEU A 119 -33.89 -5.16 -29.79
CA LEU A 119 -33.81 -3.84 -30.42
C LEU A 119 -33.61 -3.94 -31.95
N SER A 120 -32.85 -4.93 -32.42
CA SER A 120 -32.65 -5.17 -33.85
C SER A 120 -33.97 -5.54 -34.56
N GLN A 121 -34.82 -6.33 -33.91
CA GLN A 121 -36.14 -6.73 -34.43
C GLN A 121 -37.10 -5.54 -34.46
N GLU A 122 -37.15 -4.75 -33.38
CA GLU A 122 -38.03 -3.58 -33.27
C GLU A 122 -37.67 -2.47 -34.26
N LEU A 123 -36.38 -2.29 -34.57
CA LEU A 123 -35.88 -1.24 -35.47
C LEU A 123 -35.71 -1.67 -36.92
N GLY A 124 -35.91 -2.96 -37.22
CA GLY A 124 -35.64 -3.53 -38.55
C GLY A 124 -34.17 -3.42 -38.96
N LEU A 125 -33.24 -3.46 -38.00
CA LEU A 125 -31.79 -3.33 -38.22
C LEU A 125 -31.11 -4.69 -38.08
N LYS A 126 -29.96 -4.87 -38.73
CA LYS A 126 -29.13 -6.06 -38.45
C LYS A 126 -28.53 -5.96 -37.04
N PRO A 127 -28.44 -7.04 -36.24
CA PRO A 127 -27.85 -7.01 -34.89
C PRO A 127 -26.43 -6.41 -34.85
N ARG A 128 -25.64 -6.62 -35.91
CA ARG A 128 -24.30 -6.00 -36.05
C ARG A 128 -24.35 -4.48 -36.15
N GLN A 129 -25.37 -3.91 -36.79
CA GLN A 129 -25.52 -2.44 -36.89
C GLN A 129 -25.82 -1.83 -35.52
N VAL A 130 -26.68 -2.48 -34.74
CA VAL A 130 -26.96 -2.09 -33.34
C VAL A 130 -25.67 -2.17 -32.51
N LYS A 131 -24.92 -3.28 -32.59
CA LYS A 131 -23.63 -3.42 -31.89
C LYS A 131 -22.65 -2.28 -32.23
N PHE A 132 -22.47 -1.97 -33.51
CA PHE A 132 -21.56 -0.90 -33.94
C PHE A 132 -22.06 0.49 -33.52
N TRP A 133 -23.37 0.73 -33.54
CA TRP A 133 -23.92 1.99 -33.09
C TRP A 133 -23.61 2.24 -31.61
N PHE A 134 -23.82 1.25 -30.73
CA PHE A 134 -23.51 1.37 -29.31
C PHE A 134 -22.01 1.54 -29.06
N GLN A 135 -21.16 0.84 -29.81
CA GLN A 135 -19.71 0.99 -29.71
C GLN A 135 -19.27 2.41 -30.13
N ASN A 136 -19.75 2.91 -31.26
CA ASN A 136 -19.44 4.26 -31.75
C ASN A 136 -20.00 5.34 -30.81
N ARG A 137 -21.18 5.12 -30.24
CA ARG A 137 -21.79 6.06 -29.30
C ARG A 137 -20.99 6.20 -28.01
N ARG A 138 -20.44 5.11 -27.47
CA ARG A 138 -19.52 5.17 -26.32
C ARG A 138 -18.24 5.93 -26.64
N THR A 139 -17.62 5.67 -27.79
CA THR A 139 -16.42 6.40 -28.23
C THR A 139 -16.71 7.89 -28.40
N GLN A 140 -17.87 8.25 -28.96
CA GLN A 140 -18.29 9.64 -29.12
C GLN A 140 -18.53 10.34 -27.77
N MET A 141 -19.20 9.68 -26.83
CA MET A 141 -19.42 10.22 -25.48
C MET A 141 -18.09 10.45 -24.75
N LYS A 142 -17.17 9.48 -24.80
CA LYS A 142 -15.83 9.64 -24.21
C LYS A 142 -15.10 10.83 -24.82
N ALA A 143 -15.08 10.94 -26.15
CA ALA A 143 -14.43 12.06 -26.83
C ALA A 143 -15.09 13.42 -26.52
N GLN A 144 -16.40 13.46 -26.26
CA GLN A 144 -17.10 14.69 -25.85
C GLN A 144 -16.76 15.07 -24.41
N GLN A 145 -16.70 14.09 -23.50
CA GLN A 145 -16.26 14.28 -22.12
C GLN A 145 -14.81 14.78 -22.08
N ASP A 146 -13.90 14.12 -22.78
CA ASP A 146 -12.48 14.51 -22.83
C ASP A 146 -12.30 15.96 -23.34
N ARG A 147 -13.13 16.41 -24.29
CA ARG A 147 -13.12 17.81 -24.77
C ARG A 147 -13.65 18.78 -23.73
N ALA A 148 -14.74 18.43 -23.03
CA ALA A 148 -15.30 19.26 -21.98
C ALA A 148 -14.29 19.41 -20.82
N ASP A 149 -13.67 18.31 -20.41
CA ASP A 149 -12.63 18.29 -19.38
C ASP A 149 -11.41 19.11 -19.83
N ASN A 150 -11.01 19.03 -21.10
CA ASN A 150 -9.91 19.84 -21.63
C ASN A 150 -10.20 21.36 -21.58
N VAL A 151 -11.46 21.76 -21.82
CA VAL A 151 -11.87 23.17 -21.71
C VAL A 151 -11.80 23.65 -20.26
N ILE A 152 -12.27 22.83 -19.31
CA ILE A 152 -12.19 23.13 -17.87
C ILE A 152 -10.73 23.25 -17.44
N LEU A 153 -9.89 22.27 -17.79
CA LEU A 153 -8.46 22.28 -17.47
C LEU A 153 -7.73 23.50 -18.04
N ARG A 154 -8.07 23.95 -19.25
CA ARG A 154 -7.51 25.18 -19.83
C ARG A 154 -7.93 26.42 -19.05
N ALA A 155 -9.19 26.51 -18.64
CA ALA A 155 -9.68 27.62 -17.83
C ALA A 155 -9.00 27.66 -16.45
N GLU A 156 -8.82 26.51 -15.80
CA GLU A 156 -8.08 26.40 -14.55
C GLU A 156 -6.60 26.76 -14.71
N ASN A 157 -5.97 26.35 -15.82
CA ASN A 157 -4.58 26.68 -16.10
C ASN A 157 -4.38 28.20 -16.27
N GLU A 158 -5.28 28.87 -16.99
CA GLU A 158 -5.27 30.34 -17.11
C GLU A 158 -5.52 31.01 -15.74
N ASN A 159 -6.41 30.47 -14.91
CA ASN A 159 -6.61 30.97 -13.56
C ASN A 159 -5.36 30.83 -12.68
N LEU A 160 -4.69 29.67 -12.74
CA LEU A 160 -3.44 29.41 -12.02
C LEU A 160 -2.29 30.31 -12.51
N LYS A 161 -2.21 30.58 -13.82
CA LYS A 161 -1.24 31.55 -14.35
C LYS A 161 -1.49 32.96 -13.82
N ASN A 162 -2.75 33.39 -13.79
CA ASN A 162 -3.10 34.70 -13.24
C ASN A 162 -2.77 34.79 -11.74
N GLU A 163 -3.05 33.74 -10.97
CA GLU A 163 -2.69 33.70 -9.55
C GLU A 163 -1.18 33.69 -9.34
N ASN A 164 -0.42 32.94 -10.16
CA ASN A 164 1.03 32.94 -10.14
C ASN A 164 1.60 34.33 -10.44
N TYR A 165 1.05 35.02 -11.44
CA TYR A 165 1.44 36.40 -11.76
C TYR A 165 1.16 37.36 -10.59
N ARG A 166 0.00 37.21 -9.93
CA ARG A 166 -0.37 38.00 -8.76
C ARG A 166 0.57 37.74 -7.57
N LEU A 167 0.89 36.48 -7.30
CA LEU A 167 1.82 36.09 -6.24
C LEU A 167 3.24 36.59 -6.51
N GLN A 168 3.72 36.50 -7.76
CA GLN A 168 5.01 37.07 -8.15
C GLN A 168 5.04 38.58 -7.99
N ALA A 169 3.96 39.28 -8.34
CA ALA A 169 3.86 40.73 -8.13
C ALA A 169 3.86 41.09 -6.63
N ALA A 170 3.15 40.31 -5.80
CA ALA A 170 3.13 40.49 -4.36
C ALA A 170 4.49 40.22 -3.71
N LEU A 171 5.23 39.20 -4.18
CA LEU A 171 6.59 38.90 -3.72
C LEU A 171 7.57 40.03 -4.07
N ARG A 172 7.42 40.66 -5.24
CA ARG A 172 8.24 41.81 -5.66
C ARG A 172 7.96 43.08 -4.86
N SER A 173 6.80 43.19 -4.22
CA SER A 173 6.42 44.35 -3.40
C SER A 173 6.65 44.14 -1.90
N VAL A 174 7.28 43.04 -1.49
CA VAL A 174 7.63 42.81 -0.08
C VAL A 174 8.78 43.75 0.32
N ILE A 175 8.52 44.56 1.35
CA ILE A 175 9.47 45.50 1.93
C ILE A 175 9.81 45.04 3.35
N CYS A 176 11.09 45.16 3.73
CA CYS A 176 11.53 44.83 5.08
C CYS A 176 10.92 45.80 6.10
N PRO A 177 10.14 45.35 7.09
CA PRO A 177 9.50 46.21 8.06
C PRO A 177 10.50 46.91 9.01
N ASN A 178 11.76 46.46 9.07
CA ASN A 178 12.78 46.99 9.98
C ASN A 178 13.69 48.08 9.34
N CYS A 179 13.78 48.15 8.01
CA CYS A 179 14.62 49.15 7.34
C CYS A 179 13.98 49.82 6.11
N GLY A 180 12.77 49.43 5.70
CA GLY A 180 12.08 50.01 4.55
C GLY A 180 12.70 49.69 3.18
N GLY A 181 13.75 48.85 3.15
CA GLY A 181 14.38 48.40 1.91
C GLY A 181 13.59 47.29 1.21
N PRO A 182 13.63 47.20 -0.14
CA PRO A 182 13.05 46.06 -0.85
C PRO A 182 13.70 44.76 -0.36
N ALA A 183 12.90 43.73 -0.13
CA ALA A 183 13.41 42.43 0.30
C ALA A 183 14.25 41.83 -0.85
N MET A 184 15.57 41.90 -0.75
CA MET A 184 16.50 41.17 -1.61
C MET A 184 16.43 39.68 -1.25
N LEU A 185 15.38 39.00 -1.71
CA LEU A 185 15.46 37.57 -1.98
C LEU A 185 16.42 37.45 -3.17
N GLY A 186 17.60 36.84 -2.94
CA GLY A 186 18.72 36.83 -3.89
C GLY A 186 18.29 36.62 -5.34
N GLU A 187 18.86 37.43 -6.24
CA GLU A 187 18.59 37.38 -7.67
C GLU A 187 18.97 36.00 -8.24
N ILE A 188 18.01 35.07 -8.28
CA ILE A 188 18.13 33.74 -8.90
C ILE A 188 18.55 33.84 -10.39
N ALA A 189 18.43 35.03 -11.00
CA ALA A 189 18.76 35.26 -12.41
C ALA A 189 20.27 35.39 -12.71
N PHE A 190 21.08 35.94 -11.80
CA PHE A 190 22.52 36.16 -12.07
C PHE A 190 23.34 34.88 -11.94
N ASP A 191 23.07 34.06 -10.93
CA ASP A 191 23.76 32.78 -10.73
C ASP A 191 23.44 31.80 -11.87
N GLU A 192 22.21 31.81 -12.39
CA GLU A 192 21.82 30.97 -13.52
C GLU A 192 22.51 31.42 -14.83
N GLN A 193 22.61 32.74 -15.07
CA GLN A 193 23.35 33.30 -16.21
C GLN A 193 24.85 32.95 -16.11
N GLN A 194 25.43 33.06 -14.92
CA GLN A 194 26.84 32.77 -14.68
C GLN A 194 27.13 31.26 -14.81
N LEU A 195 26.25 30.39 -14.31
CA LEU A 195 26.32 28.95 -14.53
C LEU A 195 26.17 28.56 -16.00
N ARG A 196 25.36 29.30 -16.78
CA ARG A 196 25.26 29.09 -18.24
C ARG A 196 26.55 29.48 -18.96
N ILE A 197 27.18 30.59 -18.57
CA ILE A 197 28.47 31.03 -19.12
C ILE A 197 29.59 30.05 -18.76
N GLU A 198 29.63 29.60 -17.49
CA GLU A 198 30.61 28.62 -17.01
C GLU A 198 30.42 27.26 -17.71
N ASN A 199 29.17 26.79 -17.88
CA ASN A 199 28.87 25.58 -18.64
C ASN A 199 29.24 25.69 -20.12
N ALA A 200 29.05 26.84 -20.75
CA ALA A 200 29.46 27.06 -22.13
C ALA A 200 30.99 26.98 -22.26
N ARG A 201 31.72 27.60 -21.32
CA ARG A 201 33.18 27.53 -21.25
C ARG A 201 33.69 26.11 -21.02
N LEU A 202 33.09 25.37 -20.09
CA LEU A 202 33.46 23.99 -19.78
C LEU A 202 33.20 23.04 -20.97
N LYS A 203 32.14 23.28 -21.75
CA LYS A 203 31.88 22.54 -22.99
C LYS A 203 32.93 22.82 -24.07
N GLU A 204 33.35 24.08 -24.21
CA GLU A 204 34.39 24.45 -25.17
C GLU A 204 35.76 23.86 -24.81
N GLU A 205 36.08 23.81 -23.51
CA GLU A 205 37.30 23.15 -23.02
C GLU A 205 37.23 21.63 -23.19
N LEU A 206 36.06 21.02 -22.97
CA LEU A 206 35.82 19.60 -23.23
C LEU A 206 36.00 19.26 -24.72
N ASP A 207 35.45 20.07 -25.63
CA ASP A 207 35.63 19.89 -27.07
C ASP A 207 37.10 20.04 -27.48
N ARG A 208 37.82 21.02 -26.93
CA ARG A 208 39.26 21.18 -27.17
C ARG A 208 40.05 19.95 -26.70
N VAL A 209 39.75 19.43 -25.51
CA VAL A 209 40.39 18.22 -24.96
C VAL A 209 40.03 16.98 -25.78
N CYS A 210 38.77 16.84 -26.20
CA CYS A 210 38.31 15.75 -27.07
C CYS A 210 38.97 15.82 -28.46
N CYS A 211 39.16 17.01 -29.04
CA CYS A 211 39.90 17.20 -30.30
C CYS A 211 41.38 16.82 -30.15
N LEU A 212 42.02 17.18 -29.04
CA LEU A 212 43.40 16.77 -28.76
C LEU A 212 43.49 15.25 -28.58
N ALA A 213 42.62 14.65 -27.77
CA ALA A 213 42.57 13.20 -27.54
C ALA A 213 42.30 12.43 -28.84
N SER A 214 41.43 12.93 -29.72
CA SER A 214 41.12 12.31 -31.01
C SER A 214 42.33 12.29 -31.96
N ARG A 215 43.24 13.28 -31.88
CA ARG A 215 44.50 13.28 -32.67
C ARG A 215 45.51 12.24 -32.20
N TYR A 216 45.47 11.83 -30.93
CA TYR A 216 46.40 10.83 -30.37
C TYR A 216 45.83 9.40 -30.35
N SER A 217 44.50 9.22 -30.38
CA SER A 217 43.86 7.90 -30.18
C SER A 217 43.05 7.38 -31.37
N GLY A 218 42.93 8.11 -32.49
CA GLY A 218 42.40 7.58 -33.75
C GLY A 218 40.92 7.16 -33.76
N ARG A 219 40.11 7.51 -32.75
CA ARG A 219 38.65 7.28 -32.73
C ARG A 219 37.91 8.49 -32.13
N PRO A 220 36.79 8.94 -32.73
CA PRO A 220 35.98 10.04 -32.20
C PRO A 220 35.15 9.59 -30.99
N ILE A 221 35.11 10.41 -29.94
CA ILE A 221 34.27 10.22 -28.75
C ILE A 221 32.91 10.88 -29.01
N GLN A 222 31.81 10.15 -28.86
CA GLN A 222 30.44 10.67 -29.08
C GLN A 222 29.99 11.57 -27.91
N GLY A 223 29.46 12.75 -28.25
CA GLY A 223 28.88 13.71 -27.31
C GLY A 223 27.49 13.30 -26.79
N ILE A 224 27.20 13.66 -25.54
CA ILE A 224 25.94 13.38 -24.83
C ILE A 224 24.84 14.33 -25.36
N GLY A 225 23.71 13.78 -25.81
CA GLY A 225 22.55 14.53 -26.31
C GLY A 225 21.79 15.32 -25.23
N PRO A 226 20.86 16.23 -25.62
CA PRO A 226 20.16 17.10 -24.68
C PRO A 226 19.14 16.33 -23.81
N PRO A 227 18.87 16.78 -22.57
CA PRO A 227 17.93 16.12 -21.66
C PRO A 227 16.46 16.33 -22.13
N PRO A 228 15.55 15.39 -21.80
CA PRO A 228 14.14 15.52 -22.14
C PRO A 228 13.44 16.62 -21.32
N PRO A 229 12.31 17.17 -21.81
CA PRO A 229 11.57 18.21 -21.11
C PRO A 229 10.92 17.69 -19.83
N LEU A 230 10.96 18.50 -18.76
CA LEU A 230 10.34 18.23 -17.47
C LEU A 230 8.81 18.20 -17.59
N LEU A 231 8.20 17.05 -17.29
CA LEU A 231 6.74 16.89 -17.16
C LEU A 231 6.25 17.58 -15.87
N ALA A 232 5.10 18.26 -15.97
CA ALA A 232 4.42 18.93 -14.85
C ALA A 232 3.85 17.91 -13.84
N PRO A 233 3.77 18.24 -12.54
CA PRO A 233 3.32 17.31 -11.51
C PRO A 233 1.79 17.13 -11.54
N SER A 234 1.34 15.87 -11.62
CA SER A 234 -0.05 15.45 -11.41
C SER A 234 -0.47 15.59 -9.93
N LEU A 235 -1.74 15.90 -9.72
CA LEU A 235 -2.44 15.97 -8.43
C LEU A 235 -3.11 14.64 -8.03
N ASP A 236 -2.72 13.51 -8.63
CA ASP A 236 -3.01 12.22 -8.02
C ASP A 236 -2.30 12.14 -6.66
N LEU A 237 -3.04 11.80 -5.60
CA LEU A 237 -2.42 11.16 -4.44
C LEU A 237 -1.92 9.79 -4.90
N ASP A 238 -0.81 9.82 -5.61
CA ASP A 238 -0.10 8.64 -6.06
C ASP A 238 0.49 7.98 -4.82
N MET A 239 -0.23 6.98 -4.30
CA MET A 239 0.19 6.18 -3.17
C MET A 239 1.26 5.15 -3.60
N SER A 240 2.18 5.52 -4.49
CA SER A 240 3.18 4.66 -5.13
C SER A 240 4.46 4.49 -4.31
N ILE A 241 4.37 4.34 -2.99
CA ILE A 241 5.54 3.91 -2.20
C ILE A 241 6.04 2.51 -2.64
N TYR A 242 5.18 1.74 -3.32
CA TYR A 242 5.45 0.36 -3.72
C TYR A 242 5.52 0.14 -5.24
N ALA A 243 5.84 1.17 -6.04
CA ALA A 243 5.97 1.05 -7.50
C ALA A 243 6.95 -0.05 -7.95
N ARG A 244 6.66 -0.63 -9.11
CA ARG A 244 7.48 -1.66 -9.78
C ARG A 244 8.75 -1.03 -10.35
N ASN A 245 9.91 -1.47 -9.89
CA ASN A 245 11.16 -1.20 -10.59
C ASN A 245 11.22 -2.08 -11.85
N PHE A 246 11.09 -1.47 -13.02
CA PHE A 246 11.59 -2.06 -14.26
C PHE A 246 13.10 -1.82 -14.34
N PRO A 247 13.93 -2.82 -14.71
CA PRO A 247 15.34 -2.59 -14.97
C PRO A 247 15.51 -1.98 -16.37
N GLU A 248 15.64 -0.66 -16.46
CA GLU A 248 16.34 -0.02 -17.59
C GLU A 248 17.78 0.35 -17.17
N PRO A 249 18.78 0.14 -18.04
CA PRO A 249 20.17 0.35 -17.67
C PRO A 249 20.56 1.82 -17.84
N MET A 250 20.58 2.60 -16.76
CA MET A 250 21.35 3.85 -16.73
C MET A 250 21.97 4.20 -15.37
N ALA A 251 23.29 4.42 -15.49
CA ALA A 251 24.16 5.40 -14.81
C ALA A 251 24.19 5.45 -13.27
N ASN A 252 25.39 5.15 -12.75
CA ASN A 252 25.82 5.37 -11.37
C ASN A 252 25.44 6.75 -10.82
N CYS A 253 24.43 6.79 -9.97
CA CYS A 253 24.34 7.76 -8.88
C CYS A 253 24.79 7.07 -7.59
N THR A 254 26.09 7.07 -7.35
CA THR A 254 26.67 6.88 -6.02
C THR A 254 26.31 8.10 -5.17
N ASP A 255 25.20 8.00 -4.41
CA ASP A 255 25.02 8.57 -3.06
C ASP A 255 23.57 8.43 -2.53
N MET A 256 22.94 7.28 -2.80
CA MET A 256 21.92 6.73 -1.91
C MET A 256 22.50 5.44 -1.36
N ILE A 257 23.02 5.46 -0.14
CA ILE A 257 23.42 4.23 0.55
C ILE A 257 22.15 3.36 0.67
N PRO A 258 22.07 2.20 0.02
CA PRO A 258 21.10 1.19 0.40
C PRO A 258 21.50 0.77 1.81
N VAL A 259 20.66 1.02 2.81
CA VAL A 259 20.88 0.42 4.13
C VAL A 259 20.74 -1.08 3.94
N PRO A 260 21.80 -1.89 4.14
CA PRO A 260 21.68 -3.33 4.05
C PRO A 260 20.78 -3.76 5.21
N LEU A 261 19.59 -4.25 4.86
CA LEU A 261 18.64 -4.72 5.84
C LEU A 261 18.93 -6.18 6.15
N MET A 262 19.48 -6.41 7.35
CA MET A 262 19.61 -7.71 8.04
C MET A 262 20.79 -8.58 7.58
N PRO A 263 21.31 -9.46 8.46
CA PRO A 263 22.55 -10.16 8.21
C PRO A 263 22.40 -11.19 7.10
N GLU A 264 23.27 -11.13 6.10
CA GLU A 264 23.56 -12.21 5.15
C GLU A 264 24.07 -13.50 5.84
N SER A 265 24.30 -13.47 7.16
CA SER A 265 24.81 -14.60 7.95
C SER A 265 23.78 -15.33 8.82
N SER A 266 22.48 -15.04 8.71
CA SER A 266 21.45 -15.89 9.34
C SER A 266 20.94 -16.91 8.32
N HIS A 267 21.48 -18.14 8.37
CA HIS A 267 20.98 -19.25 7.56
C HIS A 267 19.45 -19.33 7.73
N PHE A 268 18.70 -19.10 6.65
CA PHE A 268 17.31 -19.50 6.62
C PHE A 268 17.28 -21.02 6.70
N PRO A 269 16.35 -21.63 7.49
CA PRO A 269 16.15 -23.06 7.40
C PRO A 269 15.94 -23.42 5.93
N GLU A 270 16.69 -24.41 5.41
CA GLU A 270 16.46 -24.92 4.06
C GLU A 270 15.10 -25.62 4.05
N GLY A 271 14.04 -24.85 3.77
CA GLY A 271 12.74 -25.39 3.40
C GLY A 271 12.85 -26.04 2.03
N GLY A 272 12.33 -27.26 1.92
CA GLY A 272 12.38 -28.00 0.67
C GLY A 272 11.69 -27.25 -0.47
N LEU A 273 12.23 -27.39 -1.68
CA LEU A 273 11.72 -26.76 -2.90
C LEU A 273 10.58 -27.60 -3.46
N VAL A 274 9.55 -26.96 -4.01
CA VAL A 274 8.50 -27.68 -4.74
C VAL A 274 9.07 -28.07 -6.11
N LEU A 275 9.00 -29.37 -6.42
CA LEU A 275 9.48 -29.93 -7.67
C LEU A 275 8.58 -29.48 -8.84
N GLU A 276 9.12 -29.46 -10.06
CA GLU A 276 8.35 -29.08 -11.26
C GLU A 276 7.09 -29.95 -11.45
N GLU A 277 7.20 -31.24 -11.16
CA GLU A 277 6.10 -32.21 -11.29
C GLU A 277 4.96 -31.94 -10.28
N GLU A 278 5.28 -31.32 -9.15
CA GLU A 278 4.35 -31.01 -8.06
C GLU A 278 3.61 -29.69 -8.25
N LYS A 279 4.09 -28.81 -9.16
CA LYS A 279 3.50 -27.48 -9.39
C LYS A 279 2.03 -27.53 -9.82
N SER A 280 1.68 -28.51 -10.65
CA SER A 280 0.29 -28.68 -11.10
C SER A 280 -0.64 -29.01 -9.93
N LEU A 281 -0.20 -29.90 -9.03
CA LEU A 281 -0.94 -30.23 -7.82
C LEU A 281 -1.01 -29.04 -6.85
N ALA A 282 0.09 -28.28 -6.72
CA ALA A 282 0.11 -27.07 -5.89
C ALA A 282 -0.89 -26.00 -6.39
N LEU A 283 -1.05 -25.85 -7.70
CA LEU A 283 -2.04 -24.95 -8.30
C LEU A 283 -3.48 -25.44 -8.07
N GLU A 284 -3.74 -26.75 -8.15
CA GLU A 284 -5.06 -27.32 -7.85
C GLU A 284 -5.45 -27.11 -6.37
N LEU A 285 -4.51 -27.34 -5.46
CA LEU A 285 -4.68 -27.05 -4.03
C LEU A 285 -4.87 -25.55 -3.78
N ALA A 286 -4.20 -24.68 -4.54
CA ALA A 286 -4.36 -23.24 -4.44
C ALA A 286 -5.79 -22.80 -4.76
N ILE A 287 -6.37 -23.31 -5.84
CA ILE A 287 -7.76 -23.01 -6.24
C ILE A 287 -8.75 -23.47 -5.16
N SER A 288 -8.55 -24.69 -4.63
CA SER A 288 -9.39 -25.22 -3.54
C SER A 288 -9.25 -24.39 -2.26
N SER A 289 -8.04 -23.92 -1.97
CA SER A 289 -7.76 -23.06 -0.81
C SER A 289 -8.39 -21.68 -0.96
N VAL A 290 -8.49 -21.12 -2.17
CA VAL A 290 -9.23 -19.87 -2.40
C VAL A 290 -10.72 -20.06 -2.13
N ASP A 291 -11.35 -21.11 -2.66
CA ASP A 291 -12.76 -21.41 -2.39
C ASP A 291 -13.03 -21.59 -0.88
N GLU A 292 -12.13 -22.29 -0.18
CA GLU A 292 -12.16 -22.42 1.27
C GLU A 292 -12.07 -21.05 1.98
N LEU A 293 -11.09 -20.22 1.61
CA LEU A 293 -10.91 -18.89 2.19
C LEU A 293 -12.16 -18.00 1.96
N VAL A 294 -12.71 -18.00 0.74
CA VAL A 294 -13.90 -17.22 0.40
C VAL A 294 -15.09 -17.64 1.27
N LYS A 295 -15.34 -18.95 1.42
CA LYS A 295 -16.41 -19.47 2.29
C LYS A 295 -16.15 -19.13 3.76
N MET A 296 -14.91 -19.27 4.24
CA MET A 296 -14.53 -18.88 5.60
C MET A 296 -14.77 -17.38 5.84
N CYS A 297 -14.55 -16.53 4.84
CA CYS A 297 -14.81 -15.09 4.94
C CYS A 297 -16.30 -14.72 4.92
N GLN A 298 -17.12 -15.44 4.16
CA GLN A 298 -18.50 -15.04 3.85
C GLN A 298 -19.57 -15.73 4.70
N LEU A 299 -19.35 -16.98 5.11
CA LEU A 299 -20.37 -17.76 5.84
C LEU A 299 -20.45 -17.35 7.31
N GLY A 300 -21.65 -17.44 7.90
CA GLY A 300 -21.88 -17.23 9.33
C GLY A 300 -22.07 -18.56 10.07
N GLU A 301 -23.10 -18.64 10.91
CA GLU A 301 -23.57 -19.92 11.47
C GLU A 301 -24.02 -20.87 10.34
N PRO A 302 -23.73 -22.20 10.42
CA PRO A 302 -23.16 -22.92 11.56
C PRO A 302 -21.62 -22.99 11.58
N LEU A 303 -20.93 -22.45 10.56
CA LEU A 303 -19.47 -22.51 10.45
C LEU A 303 -18.79 -21.65 11.53
N TRP A 304 -19.32 -20.45 11.78
CA TRP A 304 -18.88 -19.56 12.84
C TRP A 304 -19.95 -19.46 13.91
N ILE A 305 -19.66 -19.92 15.12
CA ILE A 305 -20.57 -19.89 16.26
C ILE A 305 -20.21 -18.71 17.14
N ARG A 306 -21.21 -17.93 17.57
CA ARG A 306 -20.98 -16.87 18.55
C ARG A 306 -20.87 -17.45 19.96
N SER A 307 -19.77 -17.15 20.63
CA SER A 307 -19.58 -17.49 22.05
C SER A 307 -20.51 -16.64 22.93
N ASN A 308 -21.19 -17.31 23.86
CA ASN A 308 -22.09 -16.66 24.82
C ASN A 308 -21.35 -15.75 25.82
N GLU A 309 -20.05 -15.97 26.05
CA GLU A 309 -19.30 -15.26 27.10
C GLU A 309 -18.77 -13.89 26.63
N ASN A 310 -18.39 -13.77 25.37
CA ASN A 310 -17.70 -12.58 24.85
C ASN A 310 -18.23 -12.10 23.48
N GLY A 311 -19.25 -12.76 22.92
CA GLY A 311 -19.84 -12.42 21.63
C GLY A 311 -18.92 -12.65 20.42
N LYS A 312 -17.72 -13.22 20.63
CA LYS A 312 -16.77 -13.49 19.55
C LYS A 312 -17.20 -14.73 18.77
N GLU A 313 -16.94 -14.69 17.47
CA GLU A 313 -17.13 -15.83 16.59
C GLU A 313 -15.97 -16.83 16.78
N VAL A 314 -16.32 -18.10 16.97
CA VAL A 314 -15.42 -19.23 17.11
C VAL A 314 -15.73 -20.22 15.97
N LEU A 315 -14.69 -20.75 15.34
CA LEU A 315 -14.85 -21.74 14.28
C LEU A 315 -15.45 -23.03 14.85
N ASN A 316 -16.54 -23.51 14.22
CA ASN A 316 -17.04 -24.84 14.46
C ASN A 316 -16.18 -25.86 13.68
N VAL A 317 -15.27 -26.52 14.40
CA VAL A 317 -14.30 -27.46 13.81
C VAL A 317 -14.99 -28.66 13.14
N GLU A 318 -16.12 -29.12 13.68
CA GLU A 318 -16.88 -30.24 13.11
C GLU A 318 -17.53 -29.84 11.77
N GLU A 319 -18.18 -28.67 11.75
CA GLU A 319 -18.78 -28.13 10.53
C GLU A 319 -17.72 -27.82 9.48
N TYR A 320 -16.62 -27.22 9.88
CA TYR A 320 -15.47 -26.98 9.01
C TYR A 320 -14.96 -28.30 8.39
N GLY A 321 -14.77 -29.35 9.20
CA GLY A 321 -14.32 -30.66 8.71
C GLY A 321 -15.31 -31.33 7.75
N ARG A 322 -16.61 -31.04 7.87
CA ARG A 322 -17.65 -31.50 6.94
C ARG A 322 -17.62 -30.73 5.62
N MET A 323 -17.41 -29.41 5.69
CA MET A 323 -17.43 -28.52 4.53
C MET A 323 -16.17 -28.61 3.67
N PHE A 324 -15.01 -28.86 4.29
CA PHE A 324 -13.71 -28.81 3.65
C PHE A 324 -12.94 -30.12 3.82
N PRO A 325 -13.31 -31.18 3.08
CA PRO A 325 -12.57 -32.43 3.10
C PRO A 325 -11.22 -32.24 2.41
N TRP A 326 -10.18 -31.96 3.19
CA TRP A 326 -8.82 -31.84 2.65
C TRP A 326 -8.31 -33.19 2.12
N PRO A 327 -7.71 -33.24 0.91
CA PRO A 327 -7.15 -34.47 0.37
C PRO A 327 -5.97 -34.96 1.23
N MET A 328 -6.01 -36.24 1.61
CA MET A 328 -4.93 -37.07 2.16
C MET A 328 -4.60 -36.97 3.67
N ASN A 329 -4.79 -38.11 4.35
CA ASN A 329 -4.03 -38.70 5.47
C ASN A 329 -3.48 -37.86 6.65
N LEU A 330 -3.96 -36.63 6.91
CA LEU A 330 -3.58 -35.85 8.11
C LEU A 330 -4.28 -36.28 9.41
N LYS A 331 -5.01 -37.41 9.42
CA LYS A 331 -5.78 -37.87 10.58
C LYS A 331 -4.93 -38.47 11.71
N GLN A 332 -3.63 -38.73 11.49
CA GLN A 332 -2.83 -39.51 12.44
C GLN A 332 -2.33 -38.74 13.68
N HIS A 333 -2.41 -37.40 13.72
CA HIS A 333 -1.88 -36.62 14.85
C HIS A 333 -2.82 -35.54 15.42
N GLN A 334 -4.12 -35.56 15.11
CA GLN A 334 -5.04 -34.49 15.55
C GLN A 334 -5.09 -34.26 17.08
N SER A 335 -4.73 -35.25 17.91
CA SER A 335 -4.77 -35.08 19.38
C SER A 335 -3.62 -34.25 19.96
N GLU A 336 -2.57 -33.96 19.19
CA GLU A 336 -1.38 -33.21 19.66
C GLU A 336 -1.38 -31.73 19.21
N PHE A 337 -2.37 -31.33 18.41
CA PHE A 337 -2.45 -30.00 17.84
C PHE A 337 -3.69 -29.26 18.32
N ARG A 338 -3.49 -28.00 18.71
CA ARG A 338 -4.59 -27.05 18.89
C ARG A 338 -4.86 -26.33 17.58
N THR A 339 -6.11 -26.32 17.14
CA THR A 339 -6.56 -25.46 16.04
C THR A 339 -6.88 -24.06 16.56
N GLU A 340 -6.24 -23.05 15.97
CA GLU A 340 -6.58 -21.64 16.14
C GLU A 340 -7.24 -21.14 14.86
N ALA A 341 -8.45 -20.57 14.97
CA ALA A 341 -9.16 -19.98 13.83
C ALA A 341 -9.87 -18.69 14.25
N THR A 342 -9.57 -17.60 13.55
CA THR A 342 -10.18 -16.29 13.79
C THR A 342 -10.48 -15.59 12.48
N ARG A 343 -11.53 -14.77 12.46
CA ARG A 343 -11.90 -13.92 11.34
C ARG A 343 -12.24 -12.53 11.83
N ASP A 344 -11.89 -11.52 11.04
CA ASP A 344 -12.29 -10.14 11.28
C ASP A 344 -12.31 -9.34 9.96
N SER A 345 -12.90 -8.14 9.97
CA SER A 345 -12.99 -7.26 8.80
C SER A 345 -12.74 -5.80 9.16
N ALA A 346 -11.99 -5.10 8.31
CA ALA A 346 -11.68 -3.69 8.49
C ALA A 346 -11.65 -2.93 7.16
N VAL A 347 -11.83 -1.62 7.21
CA VAL A 347 -11.59 -0.72 6.07
C VAL A 347 -10.26 -0.01 6.28
N VAL A 348 -9.43 0.03 5.24
CA VAL A 348 -8.08 0.61 5.25
C VAL A 348 -7.92 1.67 4.16
N ILE A 349 -7.07 2.67 4.42
CA ILE A 349 -6.80 3.79 3.51
C ILE A 349 -5.68 3.42 2.53
N MET A 350 -5.90 2.36 1.75
CA MET A 350 -4.98 1.88 0.73
C MET A 350 -5.77 1.07 -0.30
N ASN A 351 -5.47 1.27 -1.59
CA ASN A 351 -6.16 0.56 -2.67
C ASN A 351 -5.71 -0.92 -2.74
N SER A 352 -6.49 -1.75 -3.42
CA SER A 352 -6.25 -3.19 -3.46
C SER A 352 -4.92 -3.54 -4.11
N ILE A 353 -4.54 -2.85 -5.19
CA ILE A 353 -3.31 -3.12 -5.95
C ILE A 353 -2.08 -2.94 -5.06
N ASN A 354 -2.02 -1.84 -4.30
CA ASN A 354 -0.90 -1.57 -3.40
C ASN A 354 -0.83 -2.58 -2.25
N LEU A 355 -1.97 -3.01 -1.71
CA LEU A 355 -2.02 -4.05 -0.69
C LEU A 355 -1.53 -5.39 -1.24
N VAL A 356 -2.00 -5.77 -2.43
CA VAL A 356 -1.61 -7.02 -3.10
C VAL A 356 -0.12 -7.04 -3.39
N ASP A 357 0.42 -5.97 -3.98
CA ASP A 357 1.85 -5.85 -4.27
C ASP A 357 2.70 -5.89 -2.99
N ALA A 358 2.22 -5.29 -1.91
CA ALA A 358 2.93 -5.31 -0.63
C ALA A 358 2.85 -6.68 0.08
N PHE A 359 1.79 -7.46 -0.13
CA PHE A 359 1.66 -8.81 0.47
C PHE A 359 2.43 -9.88 -0.30
N LEU A 360 2.61 -9.72 -1.61
CA LEU A 360 3.39 -10.64 -2.44
C LEU A 360 4.91 -10.47 -2.28
N ASP A 361 5.35 -9.25 -1.93
CA ASP A 361 6.76 -8.93 -1.67
C ASP A 361 7.10 -9.14 -0.19
N ALA A 362 8.03 -10.06 0.09
CA ALA A 362 8.41 -10.42 1.46
C ALA A 362 8.93 -9.23 2.28
N MET A 363 9.64 -8.29 1.66
CA MET A 363 10.20 -7.12 2.35
C MET A 363 9.10 -6.11 2.68
N LYS A 364 8.24 -5.80 1.71
CA LYS A 364 7.09 -4.89 1.93
C LYS A 364 6.12 -5.48 2.95
N TRP A 365 5.92 -6.79 2.95
CA TRP A 365 5.07 -7.48 3.91
C TRP A 365 5.61 -7.34 5.35
N MET A 366 6.92 -7.52 5.56
CA MET A 366 7.56 -7.24 6.85
C MET A 366 7.44 -5.78 7.27
N GLU A 367 7.58 -4.83 6.33
CA GLU A 367 7.43 -3.41 6.62
C GLU A 367 5.99 -3.02 6.99
N LEU A 368 5.01 -3.72 6.42
CA LEU A 368 3.60 -3.52 6.76
C LEU A 368 3.26 -4.08 8.13
N PHE A 369 3.91 -5.17 8.54
CA PHE A 369 3.59 -5.89 9.77
C PHE A 369 4.80 -6.07 10.70
N PRO A 370 5.53 -5.00 11.07
CA PRO A 370 6.81 -5.11 11.77
C PRO A 370 6.70 -5.71 13.18
N SER A 371 5.51 -5.64 13.79
CA SER A 371 5.25 -6.24 15.10
C SER A 371 4.76 -7.69 15.03
N ILE A 372 4.34 -8.17 13.86
CA ILE A 372 3.81 -9.53 13.66
C ILE A 372 4.83 -10.40 12.94
N ILE A 373 5.56 -9.86 11.96
CA ILE A 373 6.50 -10.60 11.12
C ILE A 373 7.92 -10.12 11.45
N SER A 374 8.72 -10.99 12.07
CA SER A 374 10.14 -10.70 12.29
C SER A 374 10.99 -10.94 11.05
N ARG A 375 10.70 -12.04 10.34
CA ARG A 375 11.42 -12.47 9.14
C ARG A 375 10.43 -13.01 8.13
N ALA A 376 10.68 -12.72 6.85
CA ALA A 376 10.00 -13.34 5.73
C ALA A 376 10.94 -13.46 4.55
N LYS A 377 10.71 -14.47 3.71
CA LYS A 377 11.46 -14.68 2.47
C LYS A 377 10.57 -15.37 1.43
N THR A 378 10.64 -14.92 0.19
CA THR A 378 10.17 -15.70 -0.96
C THR A 378 11.23 -16.76 -1.25
N VAL A 379 10.92 -18.01 -0.97
CA VAL A 379 11.83 -19.16 -1.17
C VAL A 379 11.87 -19.54 -2.65
N GLN A 380 10.71 -19.60 -3.30
CA GLN A 380 10.56 -19.99 -4.70
C GLN A 380 9.31 -19.33 -5.31
N VAL A 381 9.38 -18.92 -6.58
CA VAL A 381 8.22 -18.49 -7.37
C VAL A 381 7.81 -19.65 -8.28
N LEU A 382 6.61 -20.19 -8.09
CA LEU A 382 6.12 -21.39 -8.79
C LEU A 382 5.28 -21.06 -10.02
N SER A 383 4.49 -19.99 -9.93
CA SER A 383 3.64 -19.47 -11.02
C SER A 383 3.54 -17.96 -10.93
N GLY A 384 3.29 -17.31 -12.07
CA GLY A 384 3.14 -15.86 -12.21
C GLY A 384 4.20 -15.24 -13.12
N VAL A 385 3.79 -14.29 -13.95
CA VAL A 385 4.71 -13.46 -14.75
C VAL A 385 5.07 -12.24 -13.92
N SER A 386 6.34 -11.82 -13.95
CA SER A 386 6.78 -10.58 -13.30
C SER A 386 5.81 -9.43 -13.63
N GLY A 387 5.20 -8.85 -12.59
CA GLY A 387 4.21 -7.78 -12.74
C GLY A 387 2.75 -8.21 -13.00
N HIS A 388 2.37 -9.47 -12.78
CA HIS A 388 0.94 -9.83 -12.75
C HIS A 388 0.65 -10.63 -11.47
N ALA A 389 -0.01 -9.98 -10.51
CA ALA A 389 -0.32 -10.59 -9.22
C ALA A 389 -1.35 -11.73 -9.33
N ASN A 390 -2.29 -11.64 -10.28
CA ASN A 390 -3.31 -12.65 -10.49
C ASN A 390 -2.70 -13.96 -11.01
N GLY A 391 -2.97 -15.07 -10.33
CA GLY A 391 -2.43 -16.38 -10.62
C GLY A 391 -0.98 -16.59 -10.15
N SER A 392 -0.44 -15.67 -9.34
CA SER A 392 0.89 -15.82 -8.76
C SER A 392 0.86 -16.83 -7.61
N LEU A 393 1.83 -17.75 -7.60
CA LEU A 393 2.00 -18.78 -6.56
C LEU A 393 3.44 -18.76 -6.07
N HIS A 394 3.64 -18.43 -4.80
CA HIS A 394 4.96 -18.32 -4.17
C HIS A 394 5.08 -19.30 -3.02
N LEU A 395 6.23 -19.97 -2.90
CA LEU A 395 6.66 -20.60 -1.65
C LEU A 395 7.30 -19.54 -0.77
N MET A 396 6.73 -19.35 0.42
CA MET A 396 7.12 -18.34 1.40
C MET A 396 7.63 -19.01 2.67
N TYR A 397 8.61 -18.37 3.30
CA TYR A 397 9.00 -18.60 4.69
C TYR A 397 8.62 -17.38 5.52
N ALA A 398 8.13 -17.58 6.75
CA ALA A 398 7.92 -16.50 7.70
C ALA A 398 8.14 -16.91 9.15
N GLU A 399 8.54 -15.94 9.96
CA GLU A 399 8.58 -15.98 11.42
C GLU A 399 7.56 -15.00 12.00
N LEU A 400 6.56 -15.54 12.70
CA LEU A 400 5.49 -14.80 13.35
C LEU A 400 5.81 -14.59 14.82
N GLN A 401 5.78 -13.33 15.27
CA GLN A 401 6.20 -12.91 16.61
C GLN A 401 5.11 -12.16 17.38
N ILE A 402 5.28 -12.15 18.69
CA ILE A 402 4.71 -11.15 19.60
C ILE A 402 5.89 -10.38 20.19
N LEU A 403 5.67 -9.14 20.59
CA LEU A 403 6.68 -8.30 21.23
C LEU A 403 6.89 -8.68 22.70
N SER A 404 7.26 -9.93 22.94
CA SER A 404 7.69 -10.44 24.24
C SER A 404 8.56 -11.69 24.07
N PRO A 405 9.65 -11.82 24.82
CA PRO A 405 10.46 -13.04 24.82
C PRO A 405 9.82 -14.20 25.60
N LEU A 406 8.67 -13.95 26.25
CA LEU A 406 7.91 -14.98 26.99
C LEU A 406 6.94 -15.76 26.10
N VAL A 407 6.82 -15.39 24.82
CA VAL A 407 6.04 -16.14 23.83
C VAL A 407 6.96 -16.53 22.67
N PRO A 408 7.11 -17.83 22.37
CA PRO A 408 7.98 -18.26 21.28
C PRO A 408 7.48 -17.78 19.92
N THR A 409 8.43 -17.49 19.04
CA THR A 409 8.17 -17.25 17.61
C THR A 409 7.57 -18.49 16.97
N ARG A 410 6.64 -18.31 16.02
CA ARG A 410 6.10 -19.39 15.18
C ARG A 410 6.75 -19.32 13.80
N GLU A 411 7.43 -20.38 13.38
CA GLU A 411 8.14 -20.43 12.10
C GLU A 411 7.41 -21.35 11.13
N THR A 412 7.30 -20.96 9.86
CA THR A 412 6.53 -21.76 8.89
C THR A 412 6.96 -21.53 7.45
N HIS A 413 6.88 -22.60 6.67
CA HIS A 413 6.83 -22.56 5.22
C HIS A 413 5.37 -22.70 4.77
N PHE A 414 4.96 -21.95 3.76
CA PHE A 414 3.61 -22.03 3.21
C PHE A 414 3.60 -21.55 1.75
N LEU A 415 2.61 -22.01 1.00
CA LEU A 415 2.34 -21.55 -0.34
C LEU A 415 1.37 -20.36 -0.28
N ARG A 416 1.71 -19.26 -0.94
CA ARG A 416 0.88 -18.06 -1.09
C ARG A 416 0.39 -17.96 -2.51
N TYR A 417 -0.92 -17.96 -2.71
CA TYR A 417 -1.57 -17.78 -4.00
C TYR A 417 -2.42 -16.50 -4.02
N CYS A 418 -2.36 -15.77 -5.13
CA CYS A 418 -3.14 -14.56 -5.33
C CYS A 418 -4.06 -14.69 -6.54
N GLN A 419 -5.34 -14.39 -6.37
CA GLN A 419 -6.36 -14.45 -7.41
C GLN A 419 -7.20 -13.17 -7.43
N GLN A 420 -7.47 -12.65 -8.61
CA GLN A 420 -8.37 -11.52 -8.82
C GLN A 420 -9.73 -12.02 -9.32
N ASN A 421 -10.80 -11.60 -8.66
CA ASN A 421 -12.15 -11.66 -9.20
C ASN A 421 -12.53 -10.28 -9.76
N VAL A 422 -12.39 -10.14 -11.08
CA VAL A 422 -12.64 -8.86 -11.78
C VAL A 422 -14.12 -8.48 -11.74
N GLU A 423 -15.04 -9.45 -11.70
CA GLU A 423 -16.48 -9.21 -11.69
C GLU A 423 -16.95 -8.59 -10.37
N GLU A 424 -16.36 -9.03 -9.25
CA GLU A 424 -16.68 -8.53 -7.91
C GLU A 424 -15.77 -7.40 -7.43
N GLY A 425 -14.70 -7.09 -8.17
CA GLY A 425 -13.70 -6.10 -7.77
C GLY A 425 -12.95 -6.50 -6.50
N THR A 426 -12.65 -7.79 -6.37
CA THR A 426 -11.98 -8.35 -5.18
C THR A 426 -10.72 -9.10 -5.53
N TRP A 427 -9.77 -9.10 -4.60
CA TRP A 427 -8.58 -9.94 -4.61
C TRP A 427 -8.63 -10.93 -3.45
N ALA A 428 -8.26 -12.18 -3.70
CA ALA A 428 -8.02 -13.19 -2.69
C ALA A 428 -6.52 -13.48 -2.61
N ILE A 429 -5.96 -13.37 -1.41
CA ILE A 429 -4.60 -13.84 -1.11
C ILE A 429 -4.74 -14.94 -0.07
N VAL A 430 -4.38 -16.16 -0.45
CA VAL A 430 -4.48 -17.34 0.41
C VAL A 430 -3.11 -17.96 0.64
N ASP A 431 -2.83 -18.23 1.90
CA ASP A 431 -1.70 -19.00 2.40
C ASP A 431 -2.19 -20.39 2.80
N PHE A 432 -1.50 -21.44 2.35
CA PHE A 432 -1.88 -22.83 2.61
C PHE A 432 -0.63 -23.71 2.80
N PRO A 433 -0.76 -24.89 3.46
CA PRO A 433 0.40 -25.64 3.92
C PRO A 433 1.17 -26.28 2.75
N ILE A 434 2.50 -26.43 2.93
CA ILE A 434 3.37 -27.17 2.00
C ILE A 434 3.48 -28.67 2.37
N ASP A 435 3.00 -29.09 3.54
CA ASP A 435 3.21 -30.44 4.10
C ASP A 435 2.84 -31.58 3.13
N SER A 436 1.89 -31.38 2.21
CA SER A 436 1.52 -32.36 1.18
C SER A 436 2.65 -32.72 0.19
N PHE A 437 3.73 -31.94 0.18
CA PHE A 437 4.85 -32.07 -0.75
C PHE A 437 6.16 -32.54 -0.08
N HIS A 438 6.21 -32.55 1.26
CA HIS A 438 7.46 -32.78 2.00
C HIS A 438 7.25 -33.66 3.24
N ASP A 439 7.27 -34.98 3.06
CA ASP A 439 7.28 -35.96 4.16
C ASP A 439 8.65 -36.03 4.91
N ASN A 440 9.71 -35.41 4.36
CA ASN A 440 11.11 -35.65 4.78
C ASN A 440 11.81 -34.48 5.52
N LEU A 441 11.13 -33.36 5.79
CA LEU A 441 11.74 -32.27 6.57
C LEU A 441 11.77 -32.66 8.06
N GLN A 442 12.96 -32.84 8.62
CA GLN A 442 13.12 -33.01 10.07
C GLN A 442 12.61 -31.75 10.79
N PRO A 443 11.67 -31.87 11.75
CA PRO A 443 11.17 -30.72 12.49
C PRO A 443 12.22 -30.30 13.52
N SER A 444 12.94 -29.20 13.30
CA SER A 444 13.87 -28.62 14.28
C SER A 444 13.18 -27.64 15.25
N VAL A 445 11.88 -27.38 15.09
CA VAL A 445 11.14 -26.30 15.77
C VAL A 445 9.68 -26.76 15.97
N PRO A 446 8.89 -26.20 16.92
CA PRO A 446 7.51 -26.68 17.12
C PRO A 446 6.71 -26.57 15.83
N ARG A 447 5.87 -27.56 15.56
CA ARG A 447 5.04 -27.59 14.36
C ARG A 447 3.96 -26.50 14.44
N TYR A 448 4.19 -25.41 13.72
CA TYR A 448 3.14 -24.49 13.28
C TYR A 448 2.75 -24.85 11.85
N ARG A 449 1.48 -25.18 11.63
CA ARG A 449 0.95 -25.46 10.29
C ARG A 449 -0.11 -24.42 9.95
N ARG A 450 0.19 -23.55 8.99
CA ARG A 450 -0.79 -22.61 8.43
C ARG A 450 -1.78 -23.39 7.56
N ARG A 451 -3.03 -23.53 8.01
CA ARG A 451 -4.15 -23.98 7.17
C ARG A 451 -4.57 -22.84 6.23
N PRO A 452 -5.44 -23.07 5.23
CA PRO A 452 -5.94 -22.01 4.36
C PRO A 452 -6.35 -20.76 5.15
N SER A 453 -5.53 -19.72 5.02
CA SER A 453 -5.55 -18.46 5.76
C SER A 453 -5.25 -17.33 4.81
N GLY A 454 -5.55 -16.10 5.17
CA GLY A 454 -5.23 -14.94 4.35
C GLY A 454 -6.36 -13.95 4.32
N CYS A 455 -6.59 -13.29 3.20
CA CYS A 455 -7.57 -12.22 3.13
C CYS A 455 -8.26 -12.07 1.78
N ILE A 456 -9.48 -11.55 1.85
CA ILE A 456 -10.20 -10.96 0.72
C ILE A 456 -10.08 -9.44 0.81
N ILE A 457 -9.61 -8.81 -0.25
CA ILE A 457 -9.45 -7.36 -0.39
C ILE A 457 -10.46 -6.89 -1.43
N GLN A 458 -11.44 -6.10 -1.00
CA GLN A 458 -12.47 -5.53 -1.86
C GLN A 458 -12.20 -4.04 -2.10
N ASP A 459 -12.24 -3.62 -3.36
CA ASP A 459 -12.11 -2.21 -3.72
C ASP A 459 -13.28 -1.40 -3.14
N MET A 460 -12.94 -0.24 -2.55
CA MET A 460 -13.90 0.72 -2.03
C MET A 460 -13.64 2.10 -2.70
N PRO A 461 -14.64 3.01 -2.73
CA PRO A 461 -14.45 4.36 -3.27
C PRO A 461 -13.28 5.12 -2.61
N ASN A 462 -12.75 6.12 -3.31
CA ASN A 462 -11.70 7.04 -2.81
C ASN A 462 -10.36 6.37 -2.45
N GLY A 463 -10.04 5.24 -3.06
CA GLY A 463 -8.76 4.55 -2.85
C GLY A 463 -8.67 3.76 -1.54
N TYR A 464 -9.81 3.47 -0.92
CA TYR A 464 -9.90 2.60 0.25
C TYR A 464 -10.05 1.14 -0.19
N SER A 465 -9.82 0.23 0.74
CA SER A 465 -10.18 -1.18 0.57
C SER A 465 -10.81 -1.74 1.83
N ARG A 466 -11.79 -2.64 1.67
CA ARG A 466 -12.30 -3.47 2.75
C ARG A 466 -11.50 -4.76 2.74
N VAL A 467 -10.90 -5.11 3.87
CA VAL A 467 -10.10 -6.33 4.04
C VAL A 467 -10.82 -7.22 5.04
N THR A 468 -11.19 -8.43 4.61
CA THR A 468 -11.65 -9.51 5.50
C THR A 468 -10.52 -10.51 5.64
N TRP A 469 -10.06 -10.73 6.86
CA TRP A 469 -8.91 -11.58 7.16
C TRP A 469 -9.34 -12.82 7.92
N VAL A 470 -8.79 -13.97 7.55
CA VAL A 470 -8.95 -15.25 8.25
C VAL A 470 -7.56 -15.75 8.61
N GLU A 471 -7.33 -16.03 9.89
CA GLU A 471 -6.15 -16.74 10.34
C GLU A 471 -6.59 -18.12 10.84
N HIS A 472 -6.03 -19.18 10.26
CA HIS A 472 -6.33 -20.56 10.56
C HIS A 472 -5.05 -21.41 10.62
N ALA A 473 -4.75 -22.00 11.77
CA ALA A 473 -3.54 -22.79 11.95
C ALA A 473 -3.72 -23.94 12.94
N ASP A 474 -2.95 -25.01 12.73
CA ASP A 474 -2.74 -26.07 13.73
C ASP A 474 -1.39 -25.86 14.41
N ILE A 475 -1.38 -25.95 15.74
CA ILE A 475 -0.22 -25.56 16.55
C ILE A 475 0.08 -26.66 17.56
N GLU A 476 1.31 -27.12 17.56
CA GLU A 476 1.83 -28.00 18.60
C GLU A 476 1.86 -27.26 19.94
N GLU A 477 1.24 -27.86 20.97
CA GLU A 477 1.06 -27.20 22.25
C GLU A 477 2.40 -27.08 23.01
N LYS A 478 2.91 -25.85 23.13
CA LYS A 478 4.02 -25.51 24.03
C LYS A 478 3.53 -24.65 25.18
N PRO A 479 4.07 -24.85 26.40
CA PRO A 479 3.73 -23.99 27.53
C PRO A 479 4.15 -22.55 27.24
N VAL A 480 3.18 -21.65 27.27
CA VAL A 480 3.38 -20.21 27.24
C VAL A 480 3.34 -19.69 28.68
N HIS A 481 4.16 -18.68 28.99
CA HIS A 481 4.15 -18.06 30.31
C HIS A 481 2.74 -17.60 30.70
N GLN A 482 2.33 -17.79 31.96
CA GLN A 482 0.95 -17.61 32.42
C GLN A 482 0.35 -16.24 32.07
N ILE A 483 1.15 -15.17 32.16
CA ILE A 483 0.76 -13.79 31.78
C ILE A 483 0.20 -13.71 30.35
N PHE A 484 0.75 -14.48 29.42
CA PHE A 484 0.34 -14.46 28.00
C PHE A 484 -0.64 -15.56 27.62
N HIS A 485 -0.90 -16.53 28.52
CA HIS A 485 -1.71 -17.70 28.22
C HIS A 485 -3.08 -17.33 27.64
N HIS A 486 -3.83 -16.43 28.29
CA HIS A 486 -5.13 -15.98 27.79
C HIS A 486 -5.02 -15.14 26.50
N TYR A 487 -3.99 -14.29 26.39
CA TYR A 487 -3.77 -13.46 25.21
C TYR A 487 -3.50 -14.29 23.95
N VAL A 488 -2.70 -15.36 24.08
CA VAL A 488 -2.42 -16.31 22.99
C VAL A 488 -3.65 -17.16 22.68
N ASN A 489 -4.26 -17.78 23.69
CA ASN A 489 -5.35 -18.75 23.48
C ASN A 489 -6.66 -18.10 23.01
N SER A 490 -6.87 -16.82 23.29
CA SER A 490 -8.04 -16.06 22.80
C SER A 490 -7.94 -15.67 21.33
N GLY A 491 -6.84 -15.99 20.64
CA GLY A 491 -6.57 -15.58 19.26
C GLY A 491 -6.18 -14.11 19.12
N MET A 492 -6.09 -13.34 20.21
CA MET A 492 -5.69 -11.92 20.16
C MET A 492 -4.23 -11.73 19.75
N ALA A 493 -3.39 -12.73 20.03
CA ALA A 493 -1.96 -12.61 19.82
C ALA A 493 -1.53 -12.91 18.37
N PHE A 494 -2.18 -13.85 17.68
CA PHE A 494 -1.81 -14.25 16.32
C PHE A 494 -2.97 -14.18 15.32
N GLY A 495 -4.18 -13.83 15.77
CA GLY A 495 -5.39 -13.87 14.96
C GLY A 495 -5.67 -12.61 14.13
N ALA A 496 -6.74 -12.70 13.35
CA ALA A 496 -7.15 -11.73 12.31
C ALA A 496 -7.29 -10.29 12.82
N THR A 497 -7.87 -10.08 14.01
CA THR A 497 -8.03 -8.74 14.59
C THR A 497 -6.70 -8.01 14.75
N ARG A 498 -5.63 -8.73 15.14
CA ARG A 498 -4.30 -8.13 15.28
C ARG A 498 -3.71 -7.75 13.93
N TRP A 499 -3.84 -8.63 12.93
CA TRP A 499 -3.42 -8.33 11.55
C TRP A 499 -4.08 -7.07 11.03
N LEU A 500 -5.41 -6.97 11.14
CA LEU A 500 -6.15 -5.79 10.67
C LEU A 500 -5.82 -4.52 11.45
N ALA A 501 -5.70 -4.60 12.77
CA ALA A 501 -5.34 -3.44 13.60
C ALA A 501 -3.92 -2.92 13.31
N VAL A 502 -2.98 -3.79 12.93
CA VAL A 502 -1.65 -3.38 12.47
C VAL A 502 -1.72 -2.79 11.05
N LEU A 503 -2.48 -3.42 10.15
CA LEU A 503 -2.66 -2.94 8.78
C LEU A 503 -3.29 -1.54 8.75
N GLN A 504 -4.38 -1.32 9.48
CA GLN A 504 -5.05 -0.01 9.56
C GLN A 504 -4.09 1.09 9.99
N ARG A 505 -3.38 0.88 11.11
CA ARG A 505 -2.39 1.85 11.61
C ARG A 505 -1.29 2.11 10.60
N GLN A 506 -0.83 1.08 9.89
CA GLN A 506 0.22 1.26 8.89
C GLN A 506 -0.28 1.99 7.63
N CYS A 507 -1.50 1.71 7.16
CA CYS A 507 -2.12 2.45 6.06
C CYS A 507 -2.34 3.92 6.42
N GLU A 508 -2.81 4.22 7.63
CA GLU A 508 -2.92 5.61 8.13
C GLU A 508 -1.57 6.32 8.18
N ARG A 509 -0.54 5.60 8.63
CA ARG A 509 0.84 6.09 8.69
C ARG A 509 1.39 6.41 7.29
N VAL A 510 1.15 5.54 6.31
CA VAL A 510 1.53 5.75 4.91
C VAL A 510 0.75 6.93 4.30
N ALA A 511 -0.57 6.99 4.50
CA ALA A 511 -1.40 8.11 4.04
C ALA A 511 -0.93 9.45 4.61
N SER A 512 -0.54 9.48 5.90
CA SER A 512 0.01 10.68 6.55
C SER A 512 1.33 11.14 5.93
N LEU A 513 2.14 10.21 5.43
CA LEU A 513 3.40 10.52 4.73
C LEU A 513 3.15 11.11 3.34
N MET A 514 2.11 10.66 2.65
CA MET A 514 1.77 11.10 1.30
C MET A 514 0.89 12.36 1.27
N ALA A 515 0.29 12.74 2.40
CA ALA A 515 -0.56 13.92 2.50
C ALA A 515 0.22 15.24 2.26
N ARG A 516 -0.10 15.92 1.15
CA ARG A 516 0.54 17.19 0.76
C ARG A 516 -0.10 18.42 1.40
N ASN A 517 -1.37 18.34 1.81
CA ASN A 517 -2.18 19.47 2.29
C ASN A 517 -2.54 19.33 3.78
N ILE A 518 -1.55 19.18 4.66
CA ILE A 518 -1.81 19.23 6.12
C ILE A 518 -1.63 20.67 6.57
N SER A 519 -2.64 21.23 7.26
CA SER A 519 -2.56 22.55 7.88
C SER A 519 -1.33 22.64 8.77
N ASP A 520 -0.49 23.66 8.55
CA ASP A 520 0.72 23.86 9.32
C ASP A 520 0.38 24.19 10.78
N LEU A 521 0.56 23.19 11.66
CA LEU A 521 0.45 23.35 13.10
C LEU A 521 1.77 23.83 13.73
N GLY A 522 2.79 24.16 12.92
CA GLY A 522 4.04 24.78 13.35
C GLY A 522 5.10 23.84 13.93
N VAL A 523 4.86 22.53 14.01
CA VAL A 523 5.82 21.58 14.63
C VAL A 523 6.78 20.94 13.61
N ILE A 524 6.32 20.66 12.38
CA ILE A 524 7.12 20.05 11.31
C ILE A 524 6.74 20.75 9.99
N PRO A 525 7.49 21.80 9.61
CA PRO A 525 7.03 22.74 8.59
C PRO A 525 7.18 22.24 7.16
N SER A 526 8.08 21.27 6.89
CA SER A 526 8.32 20.77 5.53
C SER A 526 7.85 19.32 5.33
N PRO A 527 7.34 18.97 4.12
CA PRO A 527 7.05 17.59 3.73
C PRO A 527 8.26 16.66 3.89
N GLU A 528 9.47 17.15 3.61
CA GLU A 528 10.72 16.40 3.75
C GLU A 528 11.02 16.08 5.22
N ALA A 529 10.83 17.05 6.13
CA ALA A 529 11.01 16.82 7.56
C ALA A 529 10.00 15.78 8.09
N ARG A 530 8.75 15.81 7.60
CA ARG A 530 7.74 14.80 7.92
C ARG A 530 8.16 13.42 7.42
N LYS A 531 8.58 13.32 6.15
CA LYS A 531 9.08 12.06 5.57
C LYS A 531 10.25 11.50 6.39
N ASN A 532 11.21 12.34 6.76
CA ASN A 532 12.37 11.94 7.56
C ASN A 532 11.97 11.47 8.96
N LEU A 533 11.08 12.18 9.66
CA LEU A 533 10.58 11.76 10.96
C LEU A 533 9.83 10.43 10.86
N MET A 534 9.02 10.26 9.83
CA MET A 534 8.27 9.03 9.61
C MET A 534 9.22 7.85 9.31
N ASN A 535 10.27 8.06 8.53
CA ASN A 535 11.31 7.06 8.30
C ASN A 535 12.07 6.71 9.59
N LEU A 536 12.39 7.71 10.42
CA LEU A 536 12.97 7.49 11.74
C LEU A 536 12.04 6.64 12.62
N ALA A 537 10.75 6.98 12.69
CA ALA A 537 9.76 6.23 13.45
C ALA A 537 9.63 4.77 12.97
N GLN A 538 9.68 4.51 11.64
CA GLN A 538 9.69 3.14 11.11
C GLN A 538 10.90 2.36 11.64
N ARG A 539 12.09 2.96 11.56
CA ARG A 539 13.32 2.33 12.03
C ARG A 539 13.25 2.07 13.53
N MET A 540 12.73 3.01 14.32
CA MET A 540 12.53 2.81 15.76
C MET A 540 11.60 1.64 16.06
N ILE A 541 10.45 1.53 15.38
CA ILE A 541 9.50 0.41 15.55
C ILE A 541 10.17 -0.92 15.21
N ARG A 542 10.89 -0.98 14.08
CA ARG A 542 11.59 -2.20 13.64
C ARG A 542 12.67 -2.60 14.63
N THR A 543 13.53 -1.65 15.02
CA THR A 543 14.61 -1.88 15.98
C THR A 543 14.05 -2.32 17.33
N PHE A 544 12.98 -1.69 17.81
CA PHE A 544 12.30 -2.10 19.04
C PHE A 544 11.77 -3.54 18.93
N SER A 545 11.11 -3.87 17.82
CA SER A 545 10.52 -5.21 17.61
C SER A 545 11.58 -6.30 17.59
N VAL A 546 12.70 -6.08 16.89
CA VAL A 546 13.84 -7.02 16.81
C VAL A 546 14.58 -7.16 18.14
N ASN A 547 14.57 -6.14 19.01
CA ASN A 547 15.25 -6.18 20.31
C ASN A 547 14.46 -6.91 21.39
N ILE A 548 13.16 -7.10 21.20
CA ILE A 548 12.27 -7.64 22.24
C ILE A 548 11.78 -9.05 21.92
N SER A 549 11.89 -9.48 20.66
CA SER A 549 11.42 -10.79 20.23
C SER A 549 12.47 -11.88 20.32
N THR A 550 12.00 -13.13 20.27
CA THR A 550 12.81 -14.36 20.20
C THR A 550 13.26 -14.71 18.77
N SER A 551 13.13 -13.79 17.81
CA SER A 551 13.40 -14.05 16.39
C SER A 551 14.88 -14.30 16.08
N SER A 552 15.16 -14.87 14.90
CA SER A 552 16.52 -15.09 14.39
C SER A 552 17.40 -16.00 15.27
N GLY A 553 16.79 -16.97 15.95
CA GLY A 553 17.52 -17.89 16.84
C GLY A 553 18.14 -17.21 18.07
N GLN A 554 17.67 -16.01 18.44
CA GLN A 554 18.12 -15.35 19.66
C GLN A 554 17.73 -16.19 20.88
N SER A 555 18.73 -16.65 21.62
CA SER A 555 18.54 -17.29 22.91
C SER A 555 18.35 -16.23 23.99
N TRP A 556 17.20 -16.27 24.64
CA TRP A 556 16.87 -15.44 25.78
C TRP A 556 17.10 -16.25 27.06
N THR A 557 17.92 -15.73 27.95
CA THR A 557 18.25 -16.36 29.23
C THR A 557 17.35 -15.78 30.33
N ALA A 558 16.69 -16.66 31.09
CA ALA A 558 15.98 -16.27 32.31
C ALA A 558 16.98 -15.97 33.44
N LEU A 559 16.62 -15.08 34.37
CA LEU A 559 17.45 -14.78 35.53
C LEU A 559 17.31 -15.83 36.64
N SER A 560 16.21 -16.59 36.63
CA SER A 560 15.97 -17.69 37.54
C SER A 560 15.21 -18.84 36.86
N ASP A 561 15.25 -20.02 37.47
CA ASP A 561 14.48 -21.19 37.03
C ASP A 561 12.99 -21.12 37.43
N SER A 562 12.55 -20.03 38.07
CA SER A 562 11.15 -19.85 38.46
C SER A 562 10.27 -19.70 37.23
N SER A 563 9.14 -20.42 37.19
CA SER A 563 8.11 -20.23 36.16
C SER A 563 7.49 -18.84 36.18
N ASP A 564 7.64 -18.11 37.28
CA ASP A 564 7.12 -16.76 37.48
C ASP A 564 8.12 -15.68 37.04
N ASP A 565 9.34 -16.06 36.64
CA ASP A 565 10.34 -15.12 36.16
C ASP A 565 9.95 -14.54 34.80
N THR A 566 9.77 -13.23 34.78
CA THR A 566 9.39 -12.46 33.60
C THR A 566 10.56 -11.73 32.96
N VAL A 567 11.75 -11.77 33.58
CA VAL A 567 12.93 -11.09 33.10
C VAL A 567 13.70 -12.00 32.15
N ARG A 568 14.02 -11.49 30.97
CA ARG A 568 14.80 -12.17 29.96
C ARG A 568 15.93 -11.27 29.50
N ILE A 569 17.11 -11.85 29.39
CA ILE A 569 18.32 -11.13 28.95
C ILE A 569 18.89 -11.85 27.73
N THR A 570 19.34 -11.08 26.74
CA THR A 570 20.10 -11.60 25.61
C THR A 570 21.22 -10.64 25.21
N THR A 571 22.22 -11.17 24.52
CA THR A 571 23.31 -10.39 23.94
C THR A 571 23.33 -10.61 22.44
N ARG A 572 23.38 -9.52 21.68
CA ARG A 572 23.49 -9.58 20.22
C ARG A 572 24.70 -8.79 19.75
N LYS A 573 25.47 -9.36 18.83
CA LYS A 573 26.57 -8.65 18.17
C LYS A 573 26.02 -7.87 16.98
N ILE A 574 26.36 -6.59 16.91
CA ILE A 574 26.03 -5.73 15.78
C ILE A 574 27.27 -5.57 14.92
N THR A 575 27.11 -5.90 13.64
CA THR A 575 28.12 -5.72 12.59
C THR A 575 27.53 -5.00 11.37
N GLU A 576 26.30 -4.47 11.47
CA GLU A 576 25.58 -3.89 10.33
C GLU A 576 26.03 -2.45 10.03
N PRO A 577 26.19 -2.09 8.75
CA PRO A 577 26.46 -0.72 8.34
C PRO A 577 25.37 0.25 8.84
N GLY A 578 25.78 1.33 9.50
CA GLY A 578 24.86 2.34 10.04
C GLY A 578 24.43 2.12 11.50
N GLN A 579 24.94 1.06 12.16
CA GLN A 579 24.83 0.87 13.61
C GLN A 579 26.23 0.81 14.23
N PRO A 580 26.40 1.19 15.52
CA PRO A 580 27.69 1.08 16.18
C PRO A 580 28.11 -0.40 16.29
N ASN A 581 29.29 -0.73 15.77
CA ASN A 581 29.88 -2.06 15.94
C ASN A 581 30.08 -2.35 17.42
N GLY A 582 29.54 -3.48 17.90
CA GLY A 582 29.62 -3.83 19.31
C GLY A 582 28.69 -4.96 19.72
N VAL A 583 28.60 -5.18 21.03
CA VAL A 583 27.63 -6.10 21.64
C VAL A 583 26.55 -5.27 22.31
N ILE A 584 25.30 -5.51 21.96
CA ILE A 584 24.15 -4.97 22.68
C ILE A 584 23.67 -6.01 23.68
N LEU A 585 23.62 -5.62 24.95
CA LEU A 585 22.88 -6.30 25.99
C LEU A 585 21.43 -5.80 25.96
N SER A 586 20.47 -6.70 25.80
CA SER A 586 19.04 -6.40 25.89
C SER A 586 18.46 -7.12 27.10
N ALA A 587 17.73 -6.38 27.94
CA ALA A 587 16.98 -6.93 29.05
C ALA A 587 15.52 -6.52 28.89
N VAL A 588 14.62 -7.49 28.96
CA VAL A 588 13.17 -7.29 28.87
C VAL A 588 12.55 -7.84 30.13
N SER A 589 11.71 -7.04 30.78
CA SER A 589 10.86 -7.48 31.89
C SER A 589 9.41 -7.28 31.49
N THR A 590 8.55 -8.24 31.83
CA THR A 590 7.11 -8.16 31.58
C THR A 590 6.37 -8.03 32.90
N THR A 591 5.52 -7.02 33.03
CA THR A 591 4.67 -6.84 34.21
C THR A 591 3.21 -6.71 33.78
N TRP A 592 2.35 -7.50 34.42
CA TRP A 592 0.90 -7.38 34.24
C TRP A 592 0.35 -6.25 35.11
N LEU A 593 -0.38 -5.32 34.51
CA LEU A 593 -1.07 -4.25 35.23
C LEU A 593 -2.57 -4.54 35.25
N PRO A 594 -3.24 -4.56 36.43
CA PRO A 594 -4.67 -4.84 36.55
C PRO A 594 -5.54 -3.62 36.19
N HIS A 595 -5.14 -2.88 35.15
CA HIS A 595 -5.81 -1.66 34.71
C HIS A 595 -6.03 -1.70 33.19
N PRO A 596 -7.14 -1.13 32.70
CA PRO A 596 -7.36 -0.98 31.27
C PRO A 596 -6.23 -0.18 30.62
N HIS A 597 -5.90 -0.53 29.37
CA HIS A 597 -4.78 0.07 28.63
C HIS A 597 -4.84 1.61 28.54
N TYR A 598 -6.04 2.20 28.47
CA TYR A 598 -6.19 3.66 28.41
C TYR A 598 -5.81 4.35 29.73
N HIS A 599 -6.07 3.75 30.89
CA HIS A 599 -5.60 4.28 32.18
C HIS A 599 -4.07 4.24 32.26
N VAL A 600 -3.46 3.13 31.83
CA VAL A 600 -2.00 3.00 31.80
C VAL A 600 -1.40 4.01 30.83
N PHE A 601 -1.99 4.19 29.65
CA PHE A 601 -1.54 5.18 28.67
C PHE A 601 -1.63 6.61 29.23
N ASP A 602 -2.74 6.96 29.87
CA ASP A 602 -2.94 8.27 30.49
C ASP A 602 -1.94 8.55 31.63
N LEU A 603 -1.62 7.53 32.42
CA LEU A 603 -0.59 7.58 33.44
C LEU A 603 0.80 7.87 32.84
N LEU A 604 1.17 7.14 31.78
CA LEU A 604 2.49 7.28 31.15
C LEU A 604 2.65 8.64 30.45
N ARG A 605 1.54 9.16 29.89
CA ARG A 605 1.47 10.45 29.19
C ARG A 605 1.55 11.65 30.14
N ASP A 606 1.10 11.51 31.38
CA ASP A 606 1.08 12.60 32.36
C ASP A 606 2.10 12.38 33.47
N GLU A 607 3.22 13.11 33.39
CA GLU A 607 4.32 12.98 34.34
C GLU A 607 3.89 13.21 35.80
N ARG A 608 2.86 14.03 36.03
CA ARG A 608 2.35 14.36 37.37
C ARG A 608 1.55 13.20 37.98
N ARG A 609 1.03 12.29 37.16
CA ARG A 609 0.26 11.13 37.62
C ARG A 609 1.13 9.90 37.86
N ARG A 610 2.38 9.86 37.38
CA ARG A 610 3.30 8.72 37.52
C ARG A 610 3.56 8.29 38.97
N ALA A 611 3.41 9.19 39.95
CA ALA A 611 3.58 8.90 41.38
C ALA A 611 2.35 8.25 42.06
N GLN A 612 1.25 8.04 41.33
CA GLN A 612 -0.02 7.52 41.87
C GLN A 612 -0.18 6.00 41.70
N VAL A 613 0.84 5.30 41.18
CA VAL A 613 0.85 3.85 40.93
C VAL A 613 2.06 3.22 41.60
#